data_AF-A0A7X9CGH4-F1
#
_entry.id   AF-A0A7X9CGH4-F1
#
_cell.length_a   1.000
_cell.length_b   1.000
_cell.length_c   1.000
_cell.angle_alpha   90.00
_cell.angle_beta   90.00
_cell.angle_gamma   90.00
#
_symmetry.space_group_name_H-M   'P 1'
#
loop_
_entity.id
_entity.type
_entity.pdbx_description
1 polymer ?
#
loop_
_entity_poly.entity_id
_entity_poly.type
_entity_poly.pdbx_seq_one_letter_code
_entity_poly.pdbx_strand_id
1 'polypeptide(L)'
;MKIRNKLKEIYYGIKKSIRRFPITIGISTALVIISIIIKEKNFNYHDDIRNIYEKIRMIIALGIPLSLCIQLLYEQRPNFKKWHKILGYILGAGFLVLYYYSLSEDFNMVDMVRYTIVSIFLYLAFGYIPWLKRKEDYEYYIIKVFSSFSLTCIYSFVLL
;
A
#
# COMPACT_ATOMS: atom_id res chain seq x y z
N MET A 1 36.31 8.18 -1.20
CA MET A 1 35.55 8.59 0.01
C MET A 1 34.05 8.84 -0.21
N LYS A 2 33.58 9.28 -1.38
CA LYS A 2 32.14 9.56 -1.65
C LYS A 2 31.20 8.32 -1.62
N ILE A 3 31.67 7.14 -2.05
CA ILE A 3 30.81 5.95 -2.19
C ILE A 3 30.38 5.37 -0.84
N ARG A 4 31.29 5.29 0.13
CA ARG A 4 30.97 4.82 1.50
C ARG A 4 29.94 5.70 2.20
N ASN A 5 30.01 7.02 1.98
CA ASN A 5 29.03 7.95 2.53
C ASN A 5 27.68 7.81 1.84
N LYS A 6 27.65 7.70 0.50
CA LYS A 6 26.40 7.42 -0.26
C LYS A 6 25.73 6.11 0.19
N LEU A 7 26.49 5.03 0.38
CA LEU A 7 25.96 3.76 0.89
C LEU A 7 25.39 3.90 2.31
N LYS A 8 26.03 4.68 3.17
CA LYS A 8 25.54 4.95 4.53
C LYS A 8 24.23 5.74 4.50
N GLU A 9 24.09 6.69 3.58
CA GLU A 9 22.84 7.44 3.39
C GLU A 9 21.71 6.56 2.85
N ILE A 10 22.00 5.69 1.87
CA ILE A 10 21.03 4.72 1.36
C ILE A 10 20.55 3.79 2.49
N TYR A 11 21.49 3.23 3.26
CA TYR A 11 21.17 2.37 4.40
C TYR A 11 20.32 3.11 5.45
N TYR A 12 20.65 4.36 5.76
CA TYR A 12 19.87 5.17 6.70
C TYR A 12 18.48 5.48 6.16
N GLY A 13 18.35 5.77 4.86
CA GLY A 13 17.07 5.98 4.18
C GLY A 13 16.17 4.74 4.20
N ILE A 14 16.75 3.56 3.95
CA ILE A 14 16.04 2.28 4.05
C ILE A 14 15.59 2.03 5.48
N LYS A 15 16.48 2.14 6.47
CA LYS A 15 16.15 1.96 7.88
C LYS A 15 15.06 2.91 8.36
N LYS A 16 15.10 4.17 7.92
CA LYS A 16 14.08 5.18 8.21
C LYS A 16 12.73 4.80 7.59
N SER A 17 12.73 4.31 6.35
CA SER A 17 11.51 3.86 5.66
C SER A 17 10.90 2.63 6.32
N ILE A 18 11.72 1.65 6.72
CA ILE A 18 11.29 0.45 7.44
C ILE A 18 10.66 0.82 8.79
N ARG A 19 11.31 1.71 9.55
CA ARG A 19 10.78 2.20 10.82
C ARG A 19 9.50 3.04 10.63
N ARG A 20 9.38 3.72 9.48
CA ARG A 20 8.22 4.53 9.13
C ARG A 20 7.04 3.68 8.66
N PHE A 21 7.21 2.51 8.06
CA PHE A 21 6.11 1.66 7.57
C PHE A 21 6.28 0.16 7.88
N PRO A 22 6.42 -0.25 9.16
CA PRO A 22 6.73 -1.64 9.51
C PRO A 22 5.61 -2.62 9.15
N ILE A 23 4.35 -2.19 9.27
CA ILE A 23 3.18 -3.05 9.03
C ILE A 23 2.95 -3.27 7.54
N THR A 24 3.06 -2.20 6.73
CA THR A 24 2.96 -2.31 5.27
C THR A 24 4.03 -3.25 4.70
N ILE A 25 5.25 -3.21 5.24
CA ILE A 25 6.32 -4.12 4.82
C ILE A 25 5.94 -5.57 5.14
N GLY A 26 5.48 -5.85 6.37
CA GLY A 26 5.01 -7.19 6.74
C GLY A 26 3.91 -7.72 5.82
N ILE A 27 2.92 -6.89 5.50
CA ILE A 27 1.83 -7.25 4.57
C ILE A 27 2.38 -7.52 3.16
N SER A 28 3.30 -6.68 2.66
CA SER A 28 3.91 -6.88 1.35
C SER A 28 4.75 -8.15 1.27
N THR A 29 5.46 -8.50 2.35
CA THR A 29 6.24 -9.74 2.42
C THR A 29 5.31 -10.95 2.43
N ALA A 30 4.22 -10.91 3.20
CA ALA A 30 3.21 -11.97 3.20
C ALA A 30 2.57 -12.16 1.81
N LEU A 31 2.29 -11.06 1.10
CA LEU A 31 1.77 -11.10 -0.27
C LEU A 31 2.71 -11.85 -1.22
N VAL A 32 4.01 -11.56 -1.13
CA VAL A 32 5.03 -12.21 -1.96
C VAL A 32 5.12 -13.70 -1.64
N ILE A 33 5.13 -14.07 -0.35
CA ILE A 33 5.17 -15.48 0.08
C ILE A 33 3.99 -16.26 -0.51
N ILE A 34 2.77 -15.72 -0.41
CA ILE A 34 1.57 -16.36 -0.96
C ILE A 34 1.64 -16.46 -2.48
N SER A 35 2.17 -15.43 -3.15
CA SER A 35 2.35 -15.45 -4.60
C SER A 35 3.34 -16.52 -5.05
N ILE A 36 4.39 -16.76 -4.27
CA ILE A 36 5.35 -17.85 -4.52
C ILE A 36 4.66 -19.20 -4.35
N ILE A 37 3.91 -19.40 -3.26
CA ILE A 37 3.18 -20.66 -3.00
C ILE A 37 2.21 -20.99 -4.14
N ILE A 38 1.46 -20.00 -4.64
CA ILE A 38 0.52 -20.20 -5.75
C ILE A 38 1.28 -20.63 -7.02
N LYS A 39 2.43 -20.02 -7.31
CA LYS A 39 3.25 -20.38 -8.48
C LYS A 39 3.89 -21.75 -8.34
N GLU A 40 4.37 -22.11 -7.15
CA GLU A 40 5.06 -23.37 -6.90
C GLU A 40 4.09 -24.57 -6.94
N LYS A 41 2.90 -24.42 -6.35
CA LYS A 41 1.90 -25.50 -6.32
C LYS A 41 1.23 -25.78 -7.66
N ASN A 42 1.45 -24.94 -8.67
CA ASN A 42 1.00 -25.14 -10.05
C ASN A 42 -0.47 -25.59 -10.14
N PHE A 43 -1.34 -24.97 -9.33
CA PHE A 43 -2.74 -25.35 -9.22
C PHE A 43 -3.43 -25.29 -10.59
N ASN A 44 -4.12 -26.37 -10.96
CA ASN A 44 -4.91 -26.42 -12.18
C ASN A 44 -6.05 -25.38 -12.15
N TYR A 45 -6.55 -25.03 -13.34
CA TYR A 45 -7.49 -23.91 -13.53
C TYR A 45 -8.85 -24.07 -12.81
N HIS A 46 -9.22 -25.30 -12.42
CA HIS A 46 -10.51 -25.63 -11.79
C HIS A 46 -10.40 -26.08 -10.32
N ASP A 47 -9.29 -25.78 -9.66
CA ASP A 47 -9.07 -26.22 -8.28
C ASP A 47 -9.73 -25.23 -7.30
N ASP A 48 -10.73 -25.66 -6.52
CA ASP A 48 -11.40 -24.82 -5.50
C ASP A 48 -10.39 -24.21 -4.51
N ILE A 49 -9.32 -24.96 -4.25
CA ILE A 49 -8.21 -24.54 -3.41
C ILE A 49 -7.51 -23.30 -3.99
N ARG A 50 -7.34 -23.24 -5.32
CA ARG A 50 -6.73 -22.09 -6.01
C ARG A 50 -7.54 -20.82 -5.80
N ASN A 51 -8.87 -20.91 -5.90
CA ASN A 51 -9.75 -19.77 -5.69
C ASN A 51 -9.58 -19.20 -4.28
N ILE A 52 -9.50 -20.05 -3.25
CA ILE A 52 -9.27 -19.59 -1.87
C ILE A 52 -7.93 -18.84 -1.76
N TYR A 53 -6.84 -19.37 -2.32
CA TYR A 53 -5.54 -18.70 -2.29
C TYR A 53 -5.53 -17.38 -3.07
N GLU A 54 -6.24 -17.28 -4.19
CA GLU A 54 -6.40 -16.05 -4.96
C GLU A 54 -7.18 -14.98 -4.18
N LYS A 55 -8.26 -15.36 -3.48
CA LYS A 55 -9.00 -14.43 -2.59
C LYS A 55 -8.10 -13.88 -1.51
N ILE A 56 -7.35 -14.75 -0.85
CA ILE A 56 -6.41 -14.37 0.21
C ILE A 56 -5.34 -13.42 -0.35
N ARG A 57 -4.77 -13.72 -1.54
CA ARG A 57 -3.78 -12.86 -2.19
C ARG A 57 -4.33 -11.45 -2.44
N MET A 58 -5.55 -11.35 -2.98
CA MET A 58 -6.21 -10.06 -3.23
C MET A 58 -6.43 -9.25 -1.96
N ILE A 59 -6.90 -9.88 -0.88
CA ILE A 59 -7.17 -9.17 0.38
C ILE A 59 -5.88 -8.66 1.01
N ILE A 60 -4.83 -9.48 1.02
CA ILE A 60 -3.53 -9.07 1.53
C ILE A 60 -2.96 -7.92 0.67
N ALA A 61 -3.18 -7.95 -0.64
CA ALA A 61 -2.80 -6.85 -1.53
C ALA A 61 -3.54 -5.55 -1.19
N LEU A 62 -4.85 -5.58 -0.90
CA LEU A 62 -5.61 -4.41 -0.43
C LEU A 62 -5.18 -3.93 0.97
N GLY A 63 -4.62 -4.82 1.79
CA GLY A 63 -4.05 -4.45 3.08
C GLY A 63 -2.89 -3.45 2.97
N ILE A 64 -2.17 -3.43 1.84
CA ILE A 64 -1.05 -2.52 1.58
C ILE A 64 -1.52 -1.05 1.54
N PRO A 65 -2.39 -0.63 0.58
CA PRO A 65 -2.84 0.76 0.52
C PRO A 65 -3.64 1.17 1.76
N LEU A 66 -4.34 0.23 2.39
CA LEU A 66 -5.09 0.49 3.61
C LEU A 66 -4.17 0.79 4.81
N SER A 67 -3.14 -0.03 5.03
CA SER A 67 -2.10 0.20 6.05
C SER A 67 -1.40 1.55 5.82
N LEU A 68 -1.11 1.87 4.56
CA LEU A 68 -0.49 3.14 4.17
C LEU A 68 -1.37 4.36 4.53
N CYS A 69 -2.68 4.31 4.24
CA CYS A 69 -3.63 5.36 4.60
C CYS A 69 -3.68 5.60 6.12
N ILE A 70 -3.80 4.53 6.91
CA ILE A 70 -3.87 4.60 8.38
C ILE A 70 -2.59 5.23 8.94
N GLN A 71 -1.43 4.81 8.41
CA GLN A 71 -0.15 5.30 8.87
C GLN A 71 0.07 6.78 8.56
N LEU A 72 -0.32 7.24 7.36
CA LEU A 72 -0.24 8.65 6.98
C LEU A 72 -1.20 9.53 7.79
N LEU A 73 -2.44 9.08 8.03
CA LEU A 73 -3.41 9.80 8.85
C LEU A 73 -2.86 10.06 10.26
N TYR A 74 -2.21 9.05 10.85
CA TYR A 74 -1.58 9.20 12.16
C TYR A 74 -0.38 10.16 12.13
N GLU A 75 0.48 10.06 11.11
CA GLU A 75 1.66 10.93 10.99
C GLU A 75 1.30 12.42 10.83
N GLN A 76 0.11 12.71 10.31
CA GLN A 76 -0.36 14.07 10.17
C GLN A 76 -0.86 14.71 11.45
N ARG A 77 -1.35 13.91 12.39
CA ARG A 77 -2.05 14.36 13.59
C ARG A 77 -1.25 13.92 14.83
N PRO A 78 -0.17 14.65 15.18
CA PRO A 78 0.76 14.27 16.25
C PRO A 78 0.11 14.24 17.66
N ASN A 79 -1.08 14.81 17.83
CA ASN A 79 -1.84 14.80 19.08
C ASN A 79 -2.59 13.49 19.35
N PHE A 80 -2.62 12.53 18.42
CA PHE A 80 -3.28 11.25 18.68
C PHE A 80 -2.42 10.34 19.57
N LYS A 81 -3.03 9.84 20.65
CA LYS A 81 -2.43 8.81 21.51
C LYS A 81 -2.21 7.51 20.72
N LYS A 82 -1.20 6.72 21.11
CA LYS A 82 -0.87 5.40 20.50
C LYS A 82 -2.09 4.47 20.33
N TRP A 83 -3.09 4.60 21.20
CA TRP A 83 -4.38 3.88 21.13
C TRP A 83 -5.16 4.12 19.84
N HIS A 84 -5.12 5.33 19.27
CA HIS A 84 -5.84 5.64 18.02
C HIS A 84 -5.20 4.96 16.81
N LYS A 85 -3.87 4.76 16.85
CA LYS A 85 -3.15 3.99 15.83
C LYS A 85 -3.63 2.53 15.83
N ILE A 86 -3.72 1.93 17.02
CA ILE A 86 -4.18 0.54 17.18
C ILE A 86 -5.64 0.41 16.74
N LEU A 87 -6.51 1.33 17.13
CA LEU A 87 -7.90 1.38 16.66
C LEU A 87 -7.99 1.48 15.14
N GLY A 88 -7.17 2.32 14.50
CA GLY A 88 -7.14 2.44 13.04
C GLY A 88 -6.77 1.12 12.34
N TYR A 89 -5.79 0.38 12.88
CA TYR A 89 -5.45 -0.95 12.35
C TYR A 89 -6.52 -2.00 12.61
N ILE A 90 -7.20 -1.95 13.77
CA ILE A 90 -8.32 -2.85 14.07
C ILE A 90 -9.49 -2.60 13.12
N LEU A 91 -9.84 -1.33 12.90
CA LEU A 91 -10.90 -0.92 11.99
C LEU A 91 -10.54 -1.30 10.55
N GLY A 92 -9.28 -1.12 10.19
CA GLY A 92 -8.74 -1.55 8.90
C GLY A 92 -8.78 -3.06 8.66
N ALA A 93 -8.42 -3.85 9.68
CA ALA A 93 -8.54 -5.30 9.65
C ALA A 93 -10.01 -5.74 9.55
N GLY A 94 -10.91 -5.06 10.29
CA GLY A 94 -12.35 -5.28 10.18
C GLY A 94 -12.88 -5.01 8.77
N PHE A 95 -12.42 -3.95 8.12
CA PHE A 95 -12.77 -3.64 6.72
C PHE A 95 -12.30 -4.74 5.76
N LEU A 96 -11.09 -5.26 5.94
CA LEU A 96 -10.57 -6.38 5.14
C LEU A 96 -11.36 -7.68 5.34
N VAL A 97 -11.78 -7.98 6.57
CA VAL A 97 -12.60 -9.16 6.87
C VAL A 97 -14.00 -9.01 6.27
N LEU A 98 -14.63 -7.84 6.39
CA LEU A 98 -15.90 -7.54 5.71
C LEU A 98 -15.77 -7.68 4.19
N TYR A 99 -14.65 -7.24 3.63
CA TYR A 99 -14.39 -7.36 2.20
C TYR A 99 -14.21 -8.83 1.75
N TYR A 100 -13.65 -9.69 2.59
CA TYR A 100 -13.59 -11.14 2.32
C TYR A 100 -14.97 -11.77 2.16
N TYR A 101 -15.90 -11.44 3.05
CA TYR A 101 -17.28 -11.95 2.96
C TYR A 101 -18.04 -11.41 1.75
N SER A 102 -17.70 -10.21 1.28
CA SER A 102 -18.31 -9.65 0.07
C SER A 102 -17.82 -10.29 -1.24
N LEU A 103 -16.75 -11.09 -1.20
CA LEU A 103 -16.14 -11.67 -2.40
C LEU A 103 -16.80 -13.03 -2.70
N SER A 104 -17.61 -13.07 -3.76
CA SER A 104 -18.37 -14.25 -4.18
C SER A 104 -17.48 -15.47 -4.46
N GLU A 105 -18.02 -16.68 -4.24
CA GLU A 105 -17.34 -17.98 -4.34
C GLU A 105 -16.80 -18.25 -5.76
N ASP A 106 -17.57 -17.89 -6.78
CA ASP A 106 -17.13 -17.85 -8.17
C ASP A 106 -16.40 -16.55 -8.48
N PHE A 107 -15.11 -16.65 -8.83
CA PHE A 107 -14.29 -15.54 -9.30
C PHE A 107 -14.79 -15.04 -10.66
N ASN A 108 -15.82 -14.21 -10.62
CA ASN A 108 -16.40 -13.60 -11.80
C ASN A 108 -15.68 -12.29 -12.14
N MET A 109 -15.72 -11.91 -13.42
CA MET A 109 -15.14 -10.66 -13.90
C MET A 109 -15.66 -9.42 -13.12
N VAL A 110 -16.90 -9.49 -12.62
CA VAL A 110 -17.52 -8.45 -11.78
C VAL A 110 -16.76 -8.23 -10.47
N ASP A 111 -16.30 -9.30 -9.83
CA ASP A 111 -15.54 -9.21 -8.57
C ASP A 111 -14.16 -8.58 -8.78
N MET A 112 -13.52 -8.87 -9.92
CA MET A 112 -12.25 -8.26 -10.30
C MET A 112 -12.40 -6.75 -10.55
N VAL A 113 -13.50 -6.33 -11.17
CA VAL A 113 -13.80 -4.91 -11.38
C VAL A 113 -14.07 -4.20 -10.05
N ARG A 114 -14.89 -4.79 -9.17
CA ARG A 114 -15.16 -4.25 -7.82
C ARG A 114 -13.88 -4.07 -7.02
N TYR A 115 -13.02 -5.09 -7.02
CA TYR A 115 -11.71 -5.04 -6.40
C TYR A 115 -10.85 -3.90 -6.93
N THR A 116 -10.79 -3.75 -8.25
CA THR A 116 -10.01 -2.69 -8.90
C THR A 116 -10.49 -1.31 -8.49
N ILE A 117 -11.81 -1.08 -8.47
CA ILE A 117 -12.40 0.20 -8.06
C ILE A 117 -12.04 0.53 -6.60
N VAL A 118 -12.19 -0.43 -5.68
CA VAL A 118 -11.86 -0.24 -4.26
C VAL A 118 -10.37 0.03 -4.08
N SER A 119 -9.52 -0.70 -4.80
CA SER A 119 -8.07 -0.49 -4.78
C SER A 119 -7.69 0.93 -5.24
N ILE A 120 -8.24 1.37 -6.39
CA ILE A 120 -8.03 2.73 -6.92
C ILE A 120 -8.49 3.79 -5.92
N PHE A 121 -9.67 3.61 -5.31
CA PHE A 121 -10.20 4.53 -4.30
C PHE A 121 -9.24 4.67 -3.11
N LEU A 122 -8.70 3.56 -2.59
CA LEU A 122 -7.73 3.61 -1.50
C LEU A 122 -6.42 4.31 -1.92
N TYR A 123 -5.93 4.08 -3.13
CA TYR A 123 -4.73 4.76 -3.63
C TYR A 123 -4.95 6.27 -3.80
N LEU A 124 -6.12 6.69 -4.28
CA LEU A 124 -6.49 8.11 -4.32
C LEU A 124 -6.58 8.71 -2.92
N ALA A 125 -7.23 8.01 -1.98
CA ALA A 125 -7.32 8.43 -0.59
C ALA A 125 -5.92 8.61 0.02
N PHE A 126 -4.98 7.69 -0.24
CA PHE A 126 -3.59 7.81 0.17
C PHE A 126 -2.92 9.08 -0.33
N GLY A 127 -3.14 9.46 -1.60
CA GLY A 127 -2.61 10.69 -2.18
C GLY A 127 -3.25 11.96 -1.63
N TYR A 128 -4.53 11.91 -1.30
CA TYR A 128 -5.29 13.03 -0.74
C TYR A 128 -4.96 13.29 0.74
N ILE A 129 -4.70 12.25 1.52
CA ILE A 129 -4.42 12.37 2.95
C ILE A 129 -3.32 13.43 3.23
N PRO A 130 -2.11 13.39 2.62
CA PRO A 130 -1.05 14.41 2.76
C PRO A 130 -1.49 15.86 2.60
N TRP A 131 -2.46 16.11 1.72
CA TRP A 131 -2.99 17.44 1.47
C TRP A 131 -3.81 17.97 2.65
N LEU A 132 -4.57 17.12 3.35
CA LEU A 132 -5.48 17.51 4.43
C LEU A 132 -4.82 18.28 5.60
N LYS A 133 -3.49 18.19 5.73
CA LYS A 133 -2.71 18.94 6.73
C LYS A 133 -2.21 20.30 6.21
N ARG A 134 -2.08 20.47 4.89
CA ARG A 134 -1.62 21.73 4.29
C ARG A 134 -2.82 22.64 4.08
N LYS A 135 -2.73 23.87 4.57
CA LYS A 135 -3.71 24.94 4.30
C LYS A 135 -3.47 25.62 2.93
N GLU A 136 -2.65 25.02 2.08
CA GLU A 136 -2.40 25.50 0.71
C GLU A 136 -3.45 24.91 -0.23
N ASP A 137 -3.83 25.66 -1.27
CA ASP A 137 -4.80 25.23 -2.27
C ASP A 137 -4.43 23.85 -2.84
N TYR A 138 -5.42 22.95 -2.90
CA TYR A 138 -5.29 21.57 -3.38
C TYR A 138 -4.59 21.45 -4.73
N GLU A 139 -4.94 22.35 -5.64
CA GLU A 139 -4.42 22.40 -7.00
C GLU A 139 -2.90 22.61 -6.99
N TYR A 140 -2.40 23.53 -6.16
CA TYR A 140 -0.97 23.81 -6.07
C TYR A 140 -0.19 22.63 -5.49
N TYR A 141 -0.77 21.90 -4.53
CA TYR A 141 -0.15 20.68 -3.99
C TYR A 141 0.00 19.59 -5.04
N ILE A 142 -1.05 19.31 -5.81
CA ILE A 142 -1.00 18.29 -6.88
C ILE A 142 0.01 18.69 -7.96
N ILE A 143 -0.03 19.95 -8.42
CA ILE A 143 0.92 20.44 -9.43
C ILE A 143 2.35 20.30 -8.92
N LYS A 144 2.62 20.63 -7.66
CA LYS A 144 3.95 20.52 -7.07
C LYS A 144 4.43 19.07 -6.97
N VAL A 145 3.58 18.14 -6.53
CA VAL A 145 3.91 16.72 -6.42
C VAL A 145 4.19 16.12 -7.80
N PHE A 146 3.29 16.38 -8.75
CA PHE A 146 3.42 15.88 -10.12
C PHE A 146 4.66 16.48 -10.81
N SER A 147 4.85 17.79 -10.71
CA SER A 147 6.01 18.49 -11.28
C SER A 147 7.33 17.96 -10.70
N SER A 148 7.41 17.78 -9.37
CA SER A 148 8.61 17.25 -8.72
C SER A 148 8.92 15.82 -9.15
N PHE A 149 7.88 14.98 -9.32
CA PHE A 149 8.02 13.63 -9.83
C PHE A 149 8.53 13.63 -11.28
N SER A 150 7.91 14.42 -12.17
CA SER A 150 8.33 14.56 -13.56
C SER A 150 9.76 15.11 -13.66
N LEU A 151 10.11 16.13 -12.87
CA LEU A 151 11.47 16.68 -12.82
C LEU A 151 12.47 15.58 -12.44
N THR A 152 12.19 14.84 -11.37
CA THR A 152 13.08 13.78 -10.90
C THR A 152 13.25 12.70 -11.96
N CYS A 153 12.17 12.32 -12.65
CA CYS A 153 12.21 11.34 -13.73
C CYS A 153 13.08 11.82 -14.90
N ILE A 154 12.90 13.07 -15.35
CA ILE A 154 13.71 13.67 -16.42
C ILE A 154 15.18 13.76 -16.00
N TYR A 155 15.48 14.25 -14.80
CA TYR A 155 16.85 14.35 -14.31
C TYR A 155 17.50 12.98 -14.14
N SER A 156 16.78 11.98 -13.63
CA SER A 156 17.29 10.61 -13.54
C SER A 156 17.55 10.00 -14.90
N PHE A 157 16.71 10.27 -15.91
CA PHE A 157 16.92 9.80 -17.27
C PHE A 157 18.12 10.47 -17.94
N VAL A 158 18.32 11.78 -17.73
CA VAL A 158 19.47 12.53 -18.28
C VAL A 158 20.79 12.11 -17.64
N LEU A 159 20.76 11.68 -16.37
CA LEU A 159 21.95 11.28 -15.61
C LEU A 159 22.32 9.80 -15.78
N LEU A 160 21.44 9.01 -16.40
CA LEU A 160 21.61 7.59 -16.75
C LEU A 160 22.32 7.46 -18.10
#